data_AF-A0A9P7CQ64-F1
#
_entry.id   AF-A0A9P7CQ64-F1
#
_cell.length_a   1.000
_cell.length_b   1.000
_cell.length_c   1.000
_cell.angle_alpha   90.00
_cell.angle_beta   90.00
_cell.angle_gamma   90.00
#
_symmetry.space_group_name_H-M   'P 1'
#
loop_
_entity.id
_entity.type
_entity.pdbx_description
1 polymer ?
#
loop_
_entity_poly.entity_id
_entity_poly.type
_entity_poly.pdbx_seq_one_letter_code
_entity_poly.pdbx_strand_id
1 'polypeptide(L)'
;MSTGATELRLEEITKVLKEQINDIPERQFIPRPLNKLSLDDKRQNLGNSNANLIEIRVGEITANTLTPREQEKENESILQGIEYLLDNQFMYAKAIFEEKADRDPLNALALSSMAFLKAIMTSEEQDYDVALKALNATYTIASAQSGTAKGTSKITSYISNYYNYLRSNKASPSTRPSTDYVPNGALRALVIEAECSLQIAILHLLQESVLGYFKCALNLERAYRSYKCVWQEYQKMGTDYLAFMDKDTVSCLQFGIGSVHLILSLLPAKVLHAISAVGWKPDRQLGFSLLNQCIEDKRIKSSMAAIM
;
A
#
# COMPACT_ATOMS: atom_id res chain seq x y z
N MET A 1 23.51 -19.12 3.52
CA MET A 1 23.36 -19.22 4.99
C MET A 1 22.85 -17.88 5.55
N SER A 2 21.54 -17.64 5.57
CA SER A 2 20.95 -16.39 6.11
C SER A 2 19.45 -16.48 6.47
N THR A 3 18.78 -17.59 6.17
CA THR A 3 17.33 -17.78 6.37
C THR A 3 16.96 -17.95 7.85
N GLY A 4 17.71 -18.75 8.61
CA GLY A 4 17.35 -19.10 9.99
C GLY A 4 17.30 -17.93 11.00
N ALA A 5 18.11 -16.88 10.83
CA ALA A 5 18.07 -15.72 11.72
C ALA A 5 16.83 -14.83 11.50
N THR A 6 16.28 -14.84 10.29
CA THR A 6 15.05 -14.11 9.96
C THR A 6 13.84 -14.90 10.44
N GLU A 7 13.89 -16.22 10.28
CA GLU A 7 12.86 -17.17 10.70
C GLU A 7 12.66 -17.16 12.23
N LEU A 8 13.74 -17.20 13.01
CA LEU A 8 13.68 -17.09 14.47
C LEU A 8 13.09 -15.76 14.95
N ARG A 9 13.39 -14.64 14.27
CA ARG A 9 12.80 -13.32 14.59
C ARG A 9 11.31 -13.25 14.28
N LEU A 10 10.88 -13.89 13.18
CA LEU A 10 9.48 -13.96 12.80
C LEU A 10 8.67 -14.85 13.76
N GLU A 11 9.25 -15.94 14.26
CA GLU A 11 8.62 -16.77 15.30
C GLU A 11 8.41 -15.99 16.59
N GLU A 12 9.38 -15.17 17.01
CA GLU A 12 9.27 -14.30 18.18
C GLU A 12 8.16 -13.25 18.03
N ILE A 13 8.10 -12.56 16.88
CA ILE A 13 7.00 -11.63 16.55
C ILE A 13 5.65 -12.33 16.58
N THR A 14 5.55 -13.51 15.96
CA THR A 14 4.31 -14.28 15.87
C THR A 14 3.85 -14.73 17.26
N LYS A 15 4.78 -15.14 18.13
CA LYS A 15 4.48 -15.52 19.52
C LYS A 15 3.91 -14.35 20.31
N VAL A 16 4.55 -13.19 20.23
CA VAL A 16 4.11 -11.97 20.93
C VAL A 16 2.74 -11.49 20.42
N LEU A 17 2.49 -11.55 19.10
CA LEU A 17 1.19 -11.22 18.53
C LEU A 17 0.09 -12.13 19.09
N LYS A 18 0.30 -13.45 19.17
CA LYS A 18 -0.69 -14.37 19.75
C LYS A 18 -0.99 -14.10 21.22
N GLU A 19 0.06 -13.89 22.03
CA GLU A 19 -0.10 -13.61 23.46
C GLU A 19 -0.90 -12.33 23.70
N GLN A 20 -0.79 -11.34 22.80
CA GLN A 20 -1.53 -10.08 22.92
C GLN A 20 -2.94 -10.17 22.35
N ILE A 21 -3.17 -10.98 21.31
CA ILE A 21 -4.50 -11.15 20.71
C ILE A 21 -5.43 -11.95 21.63
N ASN A 22 -4.91 -12.94 22.38
CA ASN A 22 -5.70 -13.67 23.37
C ASN A 22 -6.23 -12.79 24.53
N ASP A 23 -5.68 -11.59 24.72
CA ASP A 23 -6.12 -10.60 25.72
C ASP A 23 -7.06 -9.51 25.14
N ILE A 24 -7.39 -9.55 23.83
CA ILE A 24 -8.32 -8.61 23.21
C ILE A 24 -9.74 -9.17 23.35
N PRO A 25 -10.67 -8.50 24.06
CA PRO A 25 -12.05 -8.96 24.09
C PRO A 25 -12.62 -8.97 22.68
N GLU A 26 -13.28 -10.07 22.28
CA GLU A 26 -13.98 -10.20 21.00
C GLU A 26 -14.85 -8.96 20.76
N ARG A 27 -14.42 -8.09 19.85
CA ARG A 27 -15.27 -7.00 19.34
C ARG A 27 -15.93 -7.50 18.08
N GLN A 28 -17.18 -7.95 18.20
CA GLN A 28 -18.05 -8.05 17.03
C GLN A 28 -18.18 -6.65 16.42
N PHE A 29 -17.70 -6.51 15.19
CA PHE A 29 -18.07 -5.38 14.36
C PHE A 29 -19.57 -5.48 14.10
N ILE A 30 -20.36 -4.56 14.64
CA ILE A 30 -21.80 -4.46 14.35
C ILE A 30 -21.94 -3.40 13.24
N PRO A 31 -22.20 -3.80 11.98
CA PRO A 31 -22.44 -2.83 10.92
C PRO A 31 -23.67 -2.01 11.27
N ARG A 32 -23.59 -0.68 11.16
CA ARG A 32 -24.81 0.14 11.21
C ARG A 32 -25.69 -0.24 10.02
N PRO A 33 -27.00 -0.47 10.21
CA PRO A 33 -27.90 -0.71 9.09
C PRO A 33 -27.89 0.54 8.20
N LEU A 34 -27.46 0.37 6.94
CA LEU A 34 -27.64 1.41 5.92
C LEU A 34 -29.13 1.61 5.72
N ASN A 35 -29.62 2.81 6.03
CA ASN A 35 -30.93 3.25 5.55
C ASN A 35 -30.87 3.24 4.04
N LYS A 36 -31.71 2.39 3.42
CA LYS A 36 -31.91 2.37 1.97
C LYS A 36 -32.49 3.72 1.55
N LEU A 37 -31.64 4.66 1.17
CA LEU A 37 -32.08 5.76 0.31
C LEU A 37 -32.35 5.17 -1.07
N SER A 38 -33.61 5.24 -1.48
CA SER A 38 -34.04 4.98 -2.85
C SER A 38 -33.31 5.94 -3.79
N LEU A 39 -32.46 5.40 -4.65
CA LEU A 39 -31.83 6.13 -5.75
C LEU A 39 -32.16 5.37 -7.03
N ASP A 40 -33.38 5.60 -7.51
CA ASP A 40 -33.75 5.41 -8.90
C ASP A 40 -33.45 6.72 -9.63
N ASP A 41 -32.36 6.73 -10.40
CA ASP A 41 -32.33 7.20 -11.79
C ASP A 41 -30.88 7.23 -12.32
N LYS A 42 -30.72 6.77 -13.57
CA LYS A 42 -29.46 6.48 -14.32
C LYS A 42 -28.87 5.07 -14.17
N ARG A 43 -29.72 4.06 -14.39
CA ARG A 43 -29.34 2.64 -14.66
C ARG A 43 -29.45 2.27 -16.13
N GLN A 44 -28.90 3.07 -17.05
CA GLN A 44 -28.88 2.67 -18.46
C GLN A 44 -27.46 2.79 -19.02
N ASN A 45 -26.97 1.67 -19.56
CA ASN A 45 -25.68 1.40 -20.23
C ASN A 45 -24.49 0.83 -19.44
N LEU A 46 -24.70 -0.11 -18.50
CA LEU A 46 -23.62 -1.03 -18.05
C LEU A 46 -24.08 -2.50 -18.01
N GLY A 47 -24.81 -2.94 -19.03
CA GLY A 47 -25.60 -4.19 -19.04
C GLY A 47 -24.85 -5.52 -18.86
N ASN A 48 -23.52 -5.55 -18.73
CA ASN A 48 -22.76 -6.80 -18.58
C ASN A 48 -21.66 -6.79 -17.51
N SER A 49 -21.41 -5.69 -16.79
CA SER A 49 -20.42 -5.71 -15.71
C SER A 49 -21.11 -6.02 -14.39
N ASN A 50 -20.65 -7.06 -13.69
CA ASN A 50 -21.05 -7.34 -12.32
C ASN A 50 -19.99 -6.72 -11.38
N ALA A 51 -20.39 -5.81 -10.47
CA ALA A 51 -19.48 -5.23 -9.47
C ALA A 51 -18.80 -6.30 -8.61
N ASN A 52 -19.45 -7.45 -8.44
CA ASN A 52 -18.96 -8.53 -7.59
C ASN A 52 -17.83 -9.35 -8.22
N LEU A 53 -17.62 -9.25 -9.53
CA LEU A 53 -16.57 -9.99 -10.23
C LEU A 53 -15.35 -9.08 -10.41
N ILE A 54 -14.35 -9.24 -9.53
CA ILE A 54 -13.06 -8.56 -9.66
C ILE A 54 -11.99 -9.60 -9.98
N GLU A 55 -11.39 -9.49 -11.16
CA GLU A 55 -10.30 -10.34 -11.62
C GLU A 55 -9.24 -9.46 -12.27
N ILE A 56 -7.98 -9.58 -11.85
CA ILE A 56 -6.85 -8.87 -12.43
C ILE A 56 -5.97 -9.89 -13.14
N ARG A 57 -5.83 -9.73 -14.45
CA ARG A 57 -4.91 -10.53 -15.27
C ARG A 57 -3.62 -9.75 -15.46
N VAL A 58 -2.48 -10.38 -15.24
CA VAL A 58 -1.18 -9.74 -15.48
C VAL A 58 -0.91 -9.73 -16.98
N GLY A 59 -0.93 -8.55 -17.58
CA GLY A 59 -0.61 -8.31 -18.99
C GLY A 59 0.89 -8.11 -19.23
N GLU A 60 1.23 -7.59 -20.41
CA GLU A 60 2.60 -7.20 -20.73
C GLU A 60 2.97 -5.89 -20.02
N ILE A 61 3.99 -5.95 -19.15
CA ILE A 61 4.40 -4.82 -18.33
C ILE A 61 5.63 -4.14 -18.94
N THR A 62 5.47 -2.86 -19.29
CA THR A 62 6.54 -2.03 -19.84
C THR A 62 7.07 -1.03 -18.82
N ALA A 63 8.29 -0.54 -19.04
CA ALA A 63 8.87 0.54 -18.24
C ALA A 63 7.98 1.79 -18.30
N ASN A 64 7.67 2.36 -17.15
CA ASN A 64 6.98 3.64 -17.07
C ASN A 64 7.99 4.79 -17.22
N THR A 65 7.92 5.49 -18.34
CA THR A 65 8.81 6.60 -18.69
C THR A 65 8.12 7.97 -18.60
N LEU A 66 6.91 8.03 -18.06
CA LEU A 66 6.16 9.28 -17.93
C LEU A 66 6.83 10.21 -16.93
N THR A 67 6.86 11.50 -17.26
CA THR A 67 7.24 12.54 -16.30
C THR A 67 6.18 12.62 -15.18
N PRO A 68 6.51 13.18 -14.00
CA PRO A 68 5.55 13.36 -12.92
C PRO A 68 4.23 14.01 -13.34
N ARG A 69 4.28 15.05 -14.18
CA ARG A 69 3.08 15.81 -14.59
C ARG A 69 2.24 15.07 -15.63
N GLU A 70 2.87 14.32 -16.54
CA GLU A 70 2.16 13.43 -17.47
C GLU A 70 1.48 12.29 -16.72
N GLN A 71 2.15 11.73 -15.70
CA GLN A 71 1.58 10.68 -14.87
C GLN A 71 0.33 11.15 -14.12
N GLU A 72 0.33 12.37 -13.56
CA GLU A 72 -0.85 12.94 -12.89
C GLU A 72 -2.03 13.08 -13.83
N LYS A 73 -1.78 13.47 -15.08
CA LYS A 73 -2.82 13.59 -16.11
C LYS A 73 -3.42 12.23 -16.46
N GLU A 74 -2.59 11.19 -16.61
CA GLU A 74 -3.06 9.82 -16.82
C GLU A 74 -3.89 9.30 -15.63
N ASN A 75 -3.57 9.73 -14.41
CA ASN A 75 -4.25 9.32 -13.19
C ASN A 75 -5.58 10.06 -12.92
N GLU A 76 -5.94 11.11 -13.68
CA GLU A 76 -7.17 11.89 -13.45
C GLU A 76 -8.43 11.02 -13.45
N SER A 77 -8.49 10.04 -14.36
CA SER A 77 -9.59 9.07 -14.41
C SER A 77 -9.74 8.30 -13.11
N ILE A 78 -8.64 7.89 -12.47
CA ILE A 78 -8.65 7.12 -11.22
C ILE A 78 -9.17 7.97 -10.05
N LEU A 79 -8.84 9.26 -9.99
CA LEU A 79 -9.42 10.17 -8.99
C LEU A 79 -10.95 10.19 -9.09
N GLN A 80 -11.48 10.33 -10.31
CA GLN A 80 -12.91 10.26 -10.55
C GLN A 80 -13.49 8.88 -10.16
N GLY A 81 -12.76 7.80 -10.45
CA GLY A 81 -13.15 6.46 -10.02
C GLY A 81 -13.24 6.32 -8.48
N ILE A 82 -12.33 6.97 -7.74
CA ILE A 82 -12.35 6.98 -6.27
C ILE A 82 -13.55 7.78 -5.75
N GLU A 83 -13.89 8.91 -6.37
CA GLU A 83 -15.11 9.66 -6.04
C GLU A 83 -16.35 8.78 -6.23
N TYR A 84 -16.47 8.09 -7.38
CA TYR A 84 -17.56 7.13 -7.59
C TYR A 84 -17.58 6.02 -6.54
N LEU A 85 -16.42 5.49 -6.14
CA LEU A 85 -16.33 4.45 -5.12
C LEU A 85 -16.90 4.93 -3.79
N LEU A 86 -16.54 6.14 -3.37
CA LEU A 86 -16.97 6.74 -2.11
C LEU A 86 -18.44 7.18 -2.14
N ASP A 87 -18.96 7.53 -3.32
CA ASP A 87 -20.38 7.81 -3.55
C ASP A 87 -21.25 6.55 -3.70
N ASN A 88 -20.70 5.37 -3.39
CA ASN A 88 -21.35 4.06 -3.55
C ASN A 88 -21.75 3.73 -5.00
N GLN A 89 -21.15 4.41 -5.97
CA GLN A 89 -21.31 4.18 -7.42
C GLN A 89 -20.30 3.13 -7.91
N PHE A 90 -20.34 1.95 -7.28
CA PHE A 90 -19.36 0.87 -7.46
C PHE A 90 -19.17 0.43 -8.91
N MET A 91 -20.24 0.44 -9.71
CA MET A 91 -20.19 0.05 -11.13
C MET A 91 -19.35 1.03 -11.97
N TYR A 92 -19.51 2.33 -11.74
CA TYR A 92 -18.76 3.37 -12.45
C TYR A 92 -17.30 3.39 -12.00
N ALA A 93 -17.05 3.27 -10.68
CA ALA A 93 -15.72 3.14 -10.13
C ALA A 93 -14.96 1.95 -10.73
N LYS A 94 -15.60 0.76 -10.70
CA LYS A 94 -15.02 -0.47 -11.24
C LYS A 94 -14.67 -0.35 -12.72
N ALA A 95 -15.57 0.21 -13.54
CA ALA A 95 -15.32 0.37 -14.97
C ALA A 95 -14.07 1.19 -15.26
N ILE A 96 -13.84 2.27 -14.49
CA ILE A 96 -12.63 3.10 -14.58
C ILE A 96 -11.40 2.32 -14.11
N PHE A 97 -11.49 1.64 -12.96
CA PHE A 97 -10.33 0.93 -12.42
C PHE A 97 -9.89 -0.22 -13.33
N GLU A 98 -10.83 -0.93 -13.96
CA GLU A 98 -10.56 -2.07 -14.83
C GLU A 98 -9.88 -1.73 -16.16
N GLU A 99 -10.06 -0.50 -16.68
CA GLU A 99 -9.63 -0.13 -18.05
C GLU A 99 -8.16 -0.47 -18.36
N LYS A 100 -7.28 -0.27 -17.37
CA LYS A 100 -5.83 -0.51 -17.49
C LYS A 100 -5.30 -1.40 -16.36
N ALA A 101 -6.17 -2.09 -15.61
CA ALA A 101 -5.76 -2.89 -14.44
C ALA A 101 -4.82 -4.06 -14.78
N ASP A 102 -4.74 -4.45 -16.05
CA ASP A 102 -3.85 -5.52 -16.51
C ASP A 102 -2.38 -5.10 -16.62
N ARG A 103 -2.11 -3.79 -16.71
CA ARG A 103 -0.77 -3.26 -17.03
C ARG A 103 -0.36 -2.03 -16.24
N ASP A 104 -1.31 -1.22 -15.78
CA ASP A 104 -1.02 -0.07 -14.93
C ASP A 104 -1.19 -0.43 -13.44
N PRO A 105 -0.12 -0.32 -12.62
CA PRO A 105 -0.19 -0.67 -11.21
C PRO A 105 -1.21 0.14 -10.38
N LEU A 106 -1.53 1.40 -10.73
CA LEU A 106 -2.45 2.20 -9.92
C LEU A 106 -3.90 1.85 -10.23
N ASN A 107 -4.24 1.63 -11.50
CA ASN A 107 -5.53 1.04 -11.89
C ASN A 107 -5.75 -0.31 -11.19
N ALA A 108 -4.72 -1.18 -11.23
CA ALA A 108 -4.75 -2.47 -10.55
C ALA A 108 -4.90 -2.32 -9.02
N LEU A 109 -4.20 -1.35 -8.41
CA LEU A 109 -4.32 -1.06 -6.98
C LEU A 109 -5.72 -0.55 -6.61
N ALA A 110 -6.31 0.34 -7.40
CA ALA A 110 -7.65 0.86 -7.14
C ALA A 110 -8.69 -0.27 -7.21
N LEU A 111 -8.59 -1.13 -8.22
CA LEU A 111 -9.48 -2.28 -8.39
C LEU A 111 -9.31 -3.34 -7.29
N SER A 112 -8.07 -3.68 -6.94
CA SER A 112 -7.80 -4.63 -5.85
C SER A 112 -8.12 -4.07 -4.46
N SER A 113 -7.96 -2.75 -4.26
CA SER A 113 -8.40 -2.05 -3.05
C SER A 113 -9.92 -2.09 -2.91
N MET A 114 -10.67 -2.02 -4.01
CA MET A 114 -12.12 -2.20 -3.99
C MET A 114 -12.51 -3.63 -3.57
N ALA A 115 -11.80 -4.66 -4.06
CA ALA A 115 -11.99 -6.04 -3.61
C ALA A 115 -11.62 -6.21 -2.13
N PHE A 116 -10.52 -5.60 -1.68
CA PHE A 116 -10.11 -5.57 -0.28
C PHE A 116 -11.19 -4.94 0.62
N LEU A 117 -11.72 -3.77 0.24
CA LEU A 117 -12.80 -3.11 0.98
C LEU A 117 -14.04 -4.01 1.06
N LYS A 118 -14.41 -4.67 -0.03
CA LYS A 118 -15.51 -5.65 -0.03
C LYS A 118 -15.24 -6.76 0.99
N ALA A 119 -14.07 -7.39 0.94
CA ALA A 119 -13.70 -8.50 1.82
C ALA A 119 -13.77 -8.14 3.31
N ILE A 120 -13.24 -6.97 3.71
CA ILE A 120 -13.30 -6.54 5.10
C ILE A 120 -14.72 -6.16 5.54
N MET A 121 -15.57 -5.70 4.63
CA MET A 121 -16.95 -5.29 4.93
C MET A 121 -17.92 -6.47 5.01
N THR A 122 -17.79 -7.46 4.13
CA THR A 122 -18.67 -8.64 4.09
C THR A 122 -18.21 -9.73 5.05
N SER A 123 -16.90 -9.78 5.33
CA SER A 123 -16.27 -10.86 6.09
C SER A 123 -16.56 -12.26 5.51
N GLU A 124 -16.83 -12.35 4.20
CA GLU A 124 -17.07 -13.62 3.50
C GLU A 124 -15.76 -14.22 2.99
N GLU A 125 -15.52 -15.50 3.26
CA GLU A 125 -14.28 -16.22 2.88
C GLU A 125 -13.98 -16.12 1.37
N GLN A 126 -15.02 -16.19 0.54
CA GLN A 126 -14.89 -16.03 -0.91
C GLN A 126 -14.35 -14.64 -1.29
N ASP A 127 -14.79 -13.58 -0.62
CA ASP A 127 -14.34 -12.22 -0.89
C ASP A 127 -12.89 -12.02 -0.43
N TYR A 128 -12.47 -12.65 0.68
CA TYR A 128 -11.06 -12.68 1.10
C TYR A 128 -10.16 -13.28 0.02
N ASP A 129 -10.55 -14.42 -0.56
CA ASP A 129 -9.79 -15.08 -1.62
C ASP A 129 -9.71 -14.23 -2.89
N VAL A 130 -10.81 -13.58 -3.29
CA VAL A 130 -10.85 -12.66 -4.42
C VAL A 130 -9.92 -11.47 -4.19
N ALA A 131 -9.99 -10.85 -3.01
CA ALA A 131 -9.12 -9.73 -2.64
C ALA A 131 -7.64 -10.13 -2.63
N LEU A 132 -7.29 -11.26 -2.01
CA LEU A 132 -5.91 -11.76 -2.00
C LEU A 132 -5.39 -12.03 -3.41
N LYS A 133 -6.19 -12.65 -4.28
CA LYS A 133 -5.79 -12.89 -5.68
C LYS A 133 -5.55 -11.57 -6.43
N ALA A 134 -6.46 -10.62 -6.31
CA ALA A 134 -6.35 -9.31 -6.97
C ALA A 134 -5.14 -8.51 -6.46
N LEU A 135 -4.91 -8.48 -5.14
CA LEU A 135 -3.77 -7.79 -4.54
C LEU A 135 -2.42 -8.42 -4.92
N ASN A 136 -2.34 -9.75 -4.97
CA ASN A 136 -1.12 -10.42 -5.43
C ASN A 136 -0.85 -10.17 -6.92
N ALA A 137 -1.87 -10.18 -7.76
CA ALA A 137 -1.73 -9.82 -9.18
C ALA A 137 -1.25 -8.36 -9.34
N THR A 138 -1.84 -7.43 -8.58
CA THR A 138 -1.42 -6.02 -8.53
C THR A 138 0.03 -5.89 -8.09
N TYR A 139 0.42 -6.62 -7.03
CA TYR A 139 1.81 -6.65 -6.58
C TYR A 139 2.75 -7.12 -7.71
N THR A 140 2.39 -8.19 -8.43
CA THR A 140 3.19 -8.70 -9.56
C THR A 140 3.34 -7.66 -10.66
N ILE A 141 2.26 -6.94 -11.01
CA ILE A 141 2.28 -5.85 -11.99
C ILE A 141 3.23 -4.72 -11.55
N ALA A 142 3.12 -4.30 -10.29
CA ALA A 142 3.99 -3.26 -9.72
C ALA A 142 5.46 -3.71 -9.70
N SER A 143 5.74 -4.94 -9.28
CA SER A 143 7.09 -5.51 -9.23
C SER A 143 7.73 -5.69 -10.62
N ALA A 144 6.93 -6.04 -11.62
CA ALA A 144 7.39 -6.07 -13.00
C ALA A 144 7.69 -4.65 -13.53
N GLN A 145 6.87 -3.66 -13.19
CA GLN A 145 7.12 -2.27 -13.60
C GLN A 145 8.36 -1.68 -12.91
N SER A 146 8.61 -2.00 -11.64
CA SER A 146 9.84 -1.57 -10.94
C SER A 146 11.09 -2.25 -11.52
N GLY A 147 10.98 -3.53 -11.94
CA GLY A 147 12.04 -4.30 -12.58
C GLY A 147 12.37 -3.92 -14.04
N THR A 148 11.49 -3.19 -14.74
CA THR A 148 11.72 -2.74 -16.12
C THR A 148 12.35 -1.34 -16.20
N ALA A 149 12.40 -0.59 -15.10
CA ALA A 149 12.98 0.74 -15.08
C ALA A 149 14.48 0.72 -15.43
N LYS A 150 14.89 1.54 -16.42
CA LYS A 150 16.31 1.79 -16.77
C LYS A 150 17.03 2.43 -15.58
N GLY A 151 17.54 1.60 -14.68
CA GLY A 151 17.94 2.00 -13.33
C GLY A 151 17.84 0.89 -12.29
N THR A 152 17.42 -0.33 -12.68
CA THR A 152 17.39 -1.50 -11.78
C THR A 152 18.72 -1.78 -11.07
N SER A 153 19.87 -1.50 -11.68
CA SER A 153 21.17 -1.56 -10.99
C SER A 153 21.25 -0.58 -9.81
N LYS A 154 20.63 0.61 -9.92
CA LYS A 154 20.52 1.60 -8.83
C LYS A 154 19.53 1.12 -7.77
N ILE A 155 18.32 0.69 -8.13
CA ILE A 155 17.35 0.18 -7.15
C ILE A 155 17.88 -1.07 -6.44
N THR A 156 18.51 -1.99 -7.16
CA THR A 156 19.17 -3.20 -6.60
C THR A 156 20.40 -2.83 -5.78
N SER A 157 21.18 -1.81 -6.17
CA SER A 157 22.30 -1.31 -5.35
C SER A 157 21.82 -0.51 -4.14
N TYR A 158 20.70 0.21 -4.20
CA TYR A 158 20.07 0.86 -3.06
C TYR A 158 19.50 -0.16 -2.09
N ILE A 159 18.77 -1.16 -2.59
CA ILE A 159 18.24 -2.27 -1.78
C ILE A 159 19.39 -3.06 -1.16
N SER A 160 20.46 -3.37 -1.91
CA SER A 160 21.63 -4.11 -1.37
C SER A 160 22.53 -3.26 -0.45
N ASN A 161 22.74 -1.96 -0.73
CA ASN A 161 23.40 -1.02 0.19
C ASN A 161 22.57 -0.84 1.46
N TYR A 162 21.25 -0.86 1.36
CA TYR A 162 20.34 -0.85 2.50
C TYR A 162 20.41 -2.15 3.31
N TYR A 163 20.48 -3.32 2.66
CA TYR A 163 20.76 -4.60 3.33
C TYR A 163 22.09 -4.57 4.11
N ASN A 164 23.13 -3.94 3.54
CA ASN A 164 24.42 -3.76 4.20
C ASN A 164 24.36 -2.73 5.35
N TYR A 165 23.54 -1.68 5.23
CA TYR A 165 23.30 -0.67 6.27
C TYR A 165 22.49 -1.23 7.45
N LEU A 166 21.41 -1.96 7.20
CA LEU A 166 20.64 -2.63 8.27
C LEU A 166 21.49 -3.67 9.02
N ARG A 167 22.48 -4.27 8.36
CA ARG A 167 23.40 -5.24 8.94
C ARG A 167 24.59 -4.60 9.67
N SER A 168 24.91 -3.34 9.36
CA SER A 168 26.07 -2.62 9.89
C SER A 168 25.58 -1.34 10.55
N ASN A 169 25.44 -1.33 11.88
CA ASN A 169 25.10 -0.17 12.72
C ASN A 169 26.15 0.98 12.62
N LYS A 170 26.41 1.53 11.43
CA LYS A 170 27.35 2.63 11.20
C LYS A 170 26.69 3.75 10.42
N ALA A 171 27.03 4.98 10.81
CA ALA A 171 26.49 6.22 10.26
C ALA A 171 26.76 6.36 8.76
N SER A 172 25.81 7.02 8.09
CA SER A 172 25.84 7.34 6.66
C SER A 172 27.07 8.19 6.30
N PRO A 173 27.84 7.85 5.23
CA PRO A 173 28.71 8.81 4.62
C PRO A 173 27.85 9.75 3.76
N SER A 174 27.61 10.95 4.28
CA SER A 174 27.31 12.11 3.45
C SER A 174 28.52 12.37 2.54
N THR A 175 28.27 12.48 1.24
CA THR A 175 28.89 13.41 0.26
C THR A 175 28.71 12.83 -1.15
N ARG A 176 27.77 13.39 -1.93
CA ARG A 176 27.88 13.64 -3.39
C ARG A 176 26.59 14.29 -3.91
N PRO A 177 26.66 15.39 -4.68
CA PRO A 177 25.53 15.90 -5.44
C PRO A 177 25.45 15.14 -6.77
N SER A 178 24.34 14.44 -7.01
CA SER A 178 24.00 13.98 -8.35
C SER A 178 22.49 14.08 -8.52
N THR A 179 22.06 14.79 -9.55
CA THR A 179 20.70 14.98 -10.06
C THR A 179 20.06 13.68 -10.57
N ASP A 180 20.31 12.57 -9.89
CA ASP A 180 20.08 11.20 -10.36
C ASP A 180 19.21 10.45 -9.34
N TYR A 181 18.00 10.98 -9.13
CA TYR A 181 16.98 10.36 -8.29
C TYR A 181 16.42 9.11 -8.95
N VAL A 182 15.79 8.23 -8.14
CA VAL A 182 15.02 7.11 -8.67
C VAL A 182 13.91 7.65 -9.60
N PRO A 183 13.71 7.08 -10.80
CA PRO A 183 12.69 7.56 -11.73
C PRO A 183 11.27 7.52 -11.14
N ASN A 184 10.44 8.50 -11.50
CA ASN A 184 9.05 8.64 -11.04
C ASN A 184 8.27 7.32 -11.11
N GLY A 185 8.25 6.66 -12.27
CA GLY A 185 7.54 5.39 -12.45
C GLY A 185 8.00 4.26 -11.54
N ALA A 186 9.30 4.23 -11.18
CA ALA A 186 9.82 3.23 -10.25
C ALA A 186 9.44 3.54 -8.80
N LEU A 187 9.44 4.82 -8.40
CA LEU A 187 8.95 5.25 -7.09
C LEU A 187 7.47 4.92 -6.93
N ARG A 188 6.66 5.24 -7.95
CA ARG A 188 5.23 4.88 -8.02
C ARG A 188 5.02 3.38 -7.82
N ALA A 189 5.74 2.55 -8.58
CA ALA A 189 5.65 1.09 -8.47
C ALA A 189 6.01 0.59 -7.06
N LEU A 190 7.09 1.11 -6.46
CA LEU A 190 7.50 0.74 -5.10
C LEU A 190 6.47 1.14 -4.04
N VAL A 191 5.86 2.32 -4.14
CA VAL A 191 4.79 2.72 -3.21
C VAL A 191 3.57 1.80 -3.38
N ILE A 192 3.20 1.44 -4.60
CA ILE A 192 2.08 0.53 -4.86
C ILE A 192 2.36 -0.88 -4.34
N GLU A 193 3.58 -1.38 -4.49
CA GLU A 193 4.02 -2.63 -3.84
C GLU A 193 3.83 -2.58 -2.32
N ALA A 194 4.12 -1.42 -1.71
CA ALA A 194 3.98 -1.21 -0.27
C ALA A 194 2.50 -1.21 0.16
N GLU A 195 1.64 -0.49 -0.56
CA GLU A 195 0.18 -0.44 -0.36
C GLU A 195 -0.44 -1.84 -0.47
N CYS A 196 -0.11 -2.60 -1.52
CA CYS A 196 -0.59 -3.97 -1.70
C CYS A 196 -0.19 -4.86 -0.52
N SER A 197 1.08 -4.79 -0.12
CA SER A 197 1.62 -5.59 0.99
C SER A 197 0.92 -5.25 2.31
N LEU A 198 0.60 -3.97 2.55
CA LEU A 198 -0.14 -3.55 3.73
C LEU A 198 -1.57 -4.09 3.72
N GLN A 199 -2.29 -4.01 2.59
CA GLN A 199 -3.65 -4.56 2.48
C GLN A 199 -3.68 -6.09 2.63
N ILE A 200 -2.70 -6.80 2.03
CA ILE A 200 -2.54 -8.26 2.21
C ILE A 200 -2.27 -8.60 3.68
N ALA A 201 -1.41 -7.82 4.35
CA ALA A 201 -1.14 -8.04 5.77
C ALA A 201 -2.40 -7.89 6.63
N ILE A 202 -3.23 -6.87 6.34
CA ILE A 202 -4.50 -6.65 7.04
C ILE A 202 -5.45 -7.84 6.81
N LEU A 203 -5.60 -8.33 5.58
CA LEU A 203 -6.44 -9.52 5.31
C LEU A 203 -5.98 -10.74 6.11
N HIS A 204 -4.67 -10.98 6.18
CA HIS A 204 -4.12 -12.08 6.98
C HIS A 204 -4.24 -11.87 8.49
N LEU A 205 -4.20 -10.63 8.96
CA LEU A 205 -4.44 -10.30 10.36
C LEU A 205 -5.88 -10.65 10.77
N LEU A 206 -6.84 -10.31 9.90
CA LEU A 206 -8.27 -10.53 10.13
C LEU A 206 -8.69 -12.01 10.04
N GLN A 207 -7.84 -12.89 9.51
CA GLN A 207 -8.10 -14.34 9.48
C GLN A 207 -7.96 -15.03 10.86
N GLU A 208 -7.48 -14.32 11.88
CA GLU A 208 -7.39 -14.79 13.27
C GLU A 208 -6.71 -16.17 13.47
N SER A 209 -5.75 -16.49 12.60
CA SER A 209 -5.02 -17.75 12.65
C SER A 209 -3.53 -17.53 12.86
N VAL A 210 -2.86 -18.50 13.49
CA VAL A 210 -1.40 -18.53 13.66
C VAL A 210 -0.67 -18.25 12.35
N LEU A 211 -1.08 -18.95 11.30
CA LEU A 211 -0.50 -18.82 9.96
C LEU A 211 -0.82 -17.46 9.35
N GLY A 212 -2.04 -16.93 9.58
CA GLY A 212 -2.43 -15.57 9.23
C GLY A 212 -1.52 -14.53 9.87
N TYR A 213 -1.26 -14.60 11.18
CA TYR A 213 -0.36 -13.66 11.86
C TYR A 213 1.07 -13.73 11.35
N PHE A 214 1.58 -14.92 11.06
CA PHE A 214 2.90 -15.07 10.44
C PHE A 214 2.95 -14.43 9.04
N LYS A 215 1.95 -14.70 8.19
CA LYS A 215 1.84 -14.07 6.86
C LYS A 215 1.65 -12.56 6.93
N CYS A 216 0.90 -12.07 7.93
CA CYS A 216 0.75 -10.65 8.22
C CYS A 216 2.11 -10.02 8.52
N ALA A 217 2.89 -10.60 9.44
CA ALA A 217 4.22 -10.10 9.78
C ALA A 217 5.17 -10.02 8.57
N LEU A 218 5.19 -11.06 7.73
CA LEU A 218 5.99 -11.06 6.49
C LEU A 218 5.59 -9.94 5.52
N ASN A 219 4.30 -9.72 5.34
CA ASN A 219 3.79 -8.69 4.44
C ASN A 219 3.97 -7.27 5.01
N LEU A 220 3.87 -7.09 6.34
CA LEU A 220 4.23 -5.83 6.98
C LEU A 220 5.71 -5.50 6.80
N GLU A 221 6.60 -6.48 6.94
CA GLU A 221 8.03 -6.28 6.68
C GLU A 221 8.28 -5.87 5.23
N ARG A 222 7.59 -6.50 4.29
CA ARG A 222 7.67 -6.15 2.86
C ARG A 222 7.17 -4.74 2.59
N ALA A 223 5.99 -4.37 3.12
CA ALA A 223 5.44 -3.02 2.99
C ALA A 223 6.42 -1.97 3.52
N TYR A 224 6.98 -2.22 4.70
CA TYR A 224 7.94 -1.34 5.33
C TYR A 224 9.19 -1.10 4.48
N ARG A 225 9.77 -2.17 3.91
CA ARG A 225 10.97 -2.05 3.06
C ARG A 225 10.71 -1.14 1.86
N SER A 226 9.57 -1.31 1.19
CA SER A 226 9.21 -0.52 0.01
C SER A 226 8.90 0.94 0.39
N TYR A 227 8.07 1.19 1.41
CA TYR A 227 7.80 2.55 1.89
C TYR A 227 9.08 3.29 2.28
N LYS A 228 9.97 2.63 3.02
CA LYS A 228 11.21 3.27 3.48
C LYS A 228 12.13 3.64 2.33
N CYS A 229 12.20 2.82 1.28
CA CYS A 229 12.99 3.14 0.10
C CYS A 229 12.50 4.43 -0.56
N VAL A 230 11.18 4.57 -0.75
CA VAL A 230 10.58 5.75 -1.37
C VAL A 230 10.70 6.96 -0.43
N TRP A 231 10.48 6.77 0.87
CA TRP A 231 10.61 7.83 1.88
C TRP A 231 12.00 8.48 1.88
N GLN A 232 13.05 7.68 1.75
CA GLN A 232 14.42 8.20 1.69
C GLN A 232 14.64 9.05 0.44
N GLU A 233 14.11 8.65 -0.71
CA GLU A 233 14.19 9.45 -1.93
C GLU A 233 13.40 10.75 -1.79
N TYR A 234 12.17 10.68 -1.26
CA TYR A 234 11.36 11.85 -0.94
C TYR A 234 12.10 12.83 -0.02
N GLN A 235 12.73 12.34 1.05
CA GLN A 235 13.52 13.18 1.97
C GLN A 235 14.76 13.79 1.28
N LYS A 236 15.43 13.06 0.39
CA LYS A 236 16.59 13.58 -0.38
C LYS A 236 16.19 14.66 -1.38
N MET A 237 14.99 14.58 -1.95
CA MET A 237 14.48 15.60 -2.87
C MET A 237 14.12 16.91 -2.16
N GLY A 238 13.87 16.86 -0.85
CA GLY A 238 13.61 18.06 -0.04
C GLY A 238 12.36 18.80 -0.53
N THR A 239 12.44 20.11 -0.71
CA THR A 239 11.32 20.94 -1.19
C THR A 239 10.96 20.70 -2.65
N ASP A 240 11.87 20.11 -3.43
CA ASP A 240 11.73 19.97 -4.88
C ASP A 240 11.14 18.61 -5.29
N TYR A 241 10.59 17.84 -4.34
CA TYR A 241 10.07 16.50 -4.58
C TYR A 241 9.03 16.44 -5.72
N LEU A 242 8.22 17.49 -5.89
CA LEU A 242 7.22 17.56 -6.97
C LEU A 242 7.85 17.67 -8.38
N ALA A 243 9.12 18.06 -8.49
CA ALA A 243 9.82 18.03 -9.76
C ALA A 243 10.13 16.59 -10.22
N PHE A 244 10.17 15.63 -9.29
CA PHE A 244 10.63 14.25 -9.53
C PHE A 244 9.58 13.17 -9.23
N MET A 245 8.56 13.49 -8.43
CA MET A 245 7.45 12.59 -8.10
C MET A 245 6.10 13.20 -8.44
N ASP A 246 5.21 12.36 -8.96
CA ASP A 246 3.81 12.72 -9.16
C ASP A 246 3.06 12.80 -7.81
N LYS A 247 2.06 13.67 -7.75
CA LYS A 247 1.27 13.95 -6.55
C LYS A 247 0.51 12.74 -6.03
N ASP A 248 0.16 11.78 -6.88
CA ASP A 248 -0.57 10.58 -6.46
C ASP A 248 0.36 9.59 -5.75
N THR A 249 1.59 9.44 -6.24
CA THR A 249 2.67 8.73 -5.54
C THR A 249 3.00 9.37 -4.19
N VAL A 250 3.09 10.71 -4.13
CA VAL A 250 3.26 11.45 -2.88
C VAL A 250 2.11 11.17 -1.92
N SER A 251 0.87 11.23 -2.41
CA SER A 251 -0.33 10.97 -1.60
C SER A 251 -0.34 9.56 -1.01
N CYS A 252 -0.01 8.53 -1.80
CA CYS A 252 0.17 7.18 -1.29
C CYS A 252 1.30 7.06 -0.27
N LEU A 253 2.44 7.73 -0.50
CA LEU A 253 3.56 7.70 0.43
C LEU A 253 3.21 8.33 1.79
N GLN A 254 2.62 9.54 1.77
CA GLN A 254 2.19 10.26 2.97
C GLN A 254 1.13 9.49 3.74
N PHE A 255 0.09 8.99 3.04
CA PHE A 255 -0.95 8.16 3.64
C PHE A 255 -0.32 6.90 4.26
N GLY A 256 0.38 6.09 3.47
CA GLY A 256 0.92 4.80 3.93
C GLY A 256 1.86 4.95 5.13
N ILE A 257 2.82 5.88 5.08
CA ILE A 257 3.75 6.11 6.19
C ILE A 257 3.03 6.71 7.39
N GLY A 258 2.15 7.68 7.17
CA GLY A 258 1.35 8.30 8.22
C GLY A 258 0.56 7.25 9.00
N SER A 259 -0.15 6.40 8.27
CA SER A 259 -0.92 5.27 8.78
C SER A 259 -0.08 4.29 9.57
N VAL A 260 1.06 3.86 9.04
CA VAL A 260 1.93 2.90 9.75
C VAL A 260 2.48 3.51 11.05
N HIS A 261 2.89 4.78 11.03
CA HIS A 261 3.34 5.48 12.23
C HIS A 261 2.27 5.53 13.32
N LEU A 262 1.02 5.82 12.95
CA LEU A 262 -0.11 5.80 13.90
C LEU A 262 -0.41 4.39 14.39
N ILE A 263 -0.57 3.42 13.48
CA ILE A 263 -0.86 2.02 13.83
C ILE A 263 0.18 1.47 14.80
N LEU A 264 1.47 1.63 14.48
CA LEU A 264 2.54 1.18 15.35
C LEU A 264 2.52 1.89 16.72
N SER A 265 2.18 3.18 16.77
CA SER A 265 2.07 3.91 18.04
C SER A 265 0.96 3.41 18.96
N LEU A 266 -0.02 2.68 18.42
CA LEU A 266 -1.11 2.06 19.18
C LEU A 266 -0.79 0.65 19.67
N LEU A 267 0.28 0.04 19.18
CA LEU A 267 0.65 -1.33 19.56
C LEU A 267 1.20 -1.39 20.99
N PRO A 268 0.87 -2.43 21.76
CA PRO A 268 1.48 -2.67 23.07
C PRO A 268 3.01 -2.76 22.99
N ALA A 269 3.70 -2.31 24.05
CA ALA A 269 5.17 -2.26 24.11
C ALA A 269 5.86 -3.58 23.78
N LYS A 270 5.23 -4.72 24.11
CA LYS A 270 5.73 -6.06 23.80
C LYS A 270 5.76 -6.31 22.28
N VAL A 271 4.67 -6.00 21.58
CA VAL A 271 4.56 -6.12 20.12
C VAL A 271 5.55 -5.16 19.45
N LEU A 272 5.64 -3.94 19.98
CA LEU A 272 6.62 -2.96 19.53
C LEU A 272 8.05 -3.43 19.70
N HIS A 273 8.41 -4.09 20.79
CA HIS A 273 9.76 -4.64 20.95
C HIS A 273 10.07 -5.71 19.90
N ALA A 274 9.14 -6.62 19.64
CA ALA A 274 9.31 -7.63 18.61
C ALA A 274 9.47 -7.01 17.20
N ILE A 275 8.72 -5.96 16.89
CA ILE A 275 8.79 -5.26 15.59
C ILE A 275 9.97 -4.27 15.53
N SER A 276 10.42 -3.71 16.66
CA SER A 276 11.49 -2.70 16.72
C SER A 276 12.86 -3.22 16.27
N ALA A 277 13.06 -4.54 16.28
CA ALA A 277 14.21 -5.21 15.68
C ALA A 277 14.33 -4.98 14.15
N VAL A 278 13.28 -4.44 13.52
CA VAL A 278 13.17 -4.10 12.09
C VAL A 278 13.54 -2.61 11.82
N GLY A 279 13.80 -1.83 12.87
CA GLY A 279 14.48 -0.52 12.76
C GLY A 279 13.59 0.69 12.42
N TRP A 280 12.27 0.61 12.60
CA TRP A 280 11.39 1.79 12.58
C TRP A 280 10.99 2.15 14.02
N LYS A 281 11.18 3.42 14.40
CA LYS A 281 10.65 3.96 15.65
C LYS A 281 9.33 4.65 15.33
N PRO A 282 8.20 4.22 15.95
CA PRO A 282 6.93 4.90 15.77
C PRO A 282 7.06 6.35 16.20
N ASP A 283 6.58 7.26 15.36
CA ASP A 283 6.53 8.70 15.62
C ASP A 283 5.12 9.17 15.29
N ARG A 284 4.32 9.38 16.32
CA ARG A 284 2.91 9.75 16.22
C ARG A 284 2.74 11.16 15.63
N GLN A 285 3.65 12.08 15.91
CA GLN A 285 3.57 13.46 15.40
C GLN A 285 3.84 13.50 13.90
N LEU A 286 4.87 12.77 13.46
CA LEU A 286 5.13 12.57 12.04
C LEU A 286 3.92 11.90 11.36
N GLY A 287 3.34 10.88 11.99
CA GLY A 287 2.16 10.17 11.51
C GLY A 287 0.99 11.12 11.18
N PHE A 288 0.61 11.96 12.15
CA PHE A 288 -0.44 12.97 11.94
C PHE A 288 -0.07 14.04 10.93
N SER A 289 1.16 14.53 10.94
CA SER A 289 1.63 15.54 9.99
C SER A 289 1.46 15.06 8.54
N LEU A 290 1.85 13.82 8.25
CA LEU A 290 1.75 13.24 6.91
C LEU A 290 0.31 12.97 6.49
N LEU A 291 -0.54 12.50 7.40
CA LEU A 291 -1.96 12.32 7.09
C LEU A 291 -2.65 13.65 6.81
N ASN A 292 -2.36 14.71 7.58
CA ASN A 292 -2.90 16.05 7.33
C ASN A 292 -2.44 16.60 5.97
N GLN A 293 -1.16 16.45 5.63
CA GLN A 293 -0.65 16.81 4.31
C GLN A 293 -1.37 16.03 3.19
N CYS A 294 -1.56 14.73 3.37
CA CYS A 294 -2.29 13.90 2.42
C CYS A 294 -3.74 14.37 2.25
N ILE A 295 -4.41 14.85 3.30
CA ILE A 295 -5.76 15.43 3.22
C ILE A 295 -5.74 16.74 2.43
N GLU A 296 -4.80 17.63 2.75
CA GLU A 296 -4.65 18.95 2.13
C GLU A 296 -4.35 18.88 0.63
N ASP A 297 -3.57 17.88 0.20
CA ASP A 297 -3.16 17.70 -1.20
C ASP A 297 -4.31 17.33 -2.14
N LYS A 298 -5.45 16.84 -1.62
CA LYS A 298 -6.68 16.48 -2.36
C LYS A 298 -6.42 15.55 -3.57
N ARG A 299 -5.71 14.45 -3.31
CA ARG A 299 -5.35 13.40 -4.26
C ARG A 299 -5.95 12.05 -3.86
N ILE A 300 -5.48 10.98 -4.53
CA ILE A 300 -6.08 9.64 -4.48
C ILE A 300 -6.23 9.04 -3.08
N LYS A 301 -5.42 9.43 -2.10
CA LYS A 301 -5.56 8.93 -0.71
C LYS A 301 -6.16 9.94 0.27
N SER A 302 -6.52 11.15 -0.14
CA SER A 302 -7.00 12.20 0.78
C SER A 302 -8.24 11.78 1.56
N SER A 303 -9.23 11.19 0.89
CA SER A 303 -10.45 10.69 1.56
C SER A 303 -10.16 9.54 2.51
N MET A 304 -9.19 8.68 2.19
CA MET A 304 -8.77 7.57 3.07
C MET A 304 -8.03 8.12 4.30
N ALA A 305 -7.15 9.10 4.11
CA ALA A 305 -6.43 9.76 5.19
C ALA A 305 -7.38 10.48 6.16
N ALA A 306 -8.47 11.08 5.66
CA ALA A 306 -9.47 11.76 6.50
C ALA A 306 -10.26 10.81 7.43
N ILE A 307 -10.28 9.51 7.14
CA ILE A 307 -10.99 8.50 7.94
C ILE A 307 -10.08 7.90 9.03
N MET A 308 -8.75 8.04 8.90
CA MET A 308 -7.75 7.48 9.82
C MET A 308 -7.48 8.35 11.04
#